data_AF-A0A938GX33-F1
#
_entry.id   AF-A0A938GX33-F1
#
_cell.length_a   1.000
_cell.length_b   1.000
_cell.length_c   1.000
_cell.angle_alpha   90.00
_cell.angle_beta   90.00
_cell.angle_gamma   90.00
#
_symmetry.space_group_name_H-M   'P 1'
#
loop_
_entity.id
_entity.type
_entity.pdbx_description
1 polymer ?
#
loop_
_entity_poly.entity_id
_entity_poly.type
_entity_poly.pdbx_seq_one_letter_code
_entity_poly.pdbx_strand_id
1 'polypeptide(L)'
;IEAMLPVVRVKNVEQGVEFAKRSEHGYKHSAIIHSLNVDHMTMMARALDTTLFVKNGPSVAGLGLGGEGYLSYSIATTTGEGITTPQTFTRTRRCVMVDNLRIY
;
A
#
# COMPACT_ATOMS: atom_id res chain seq x y z
N ILE A 1 -16.09 -7.57 -20.97
CA ILE A 1 -15.83 -8.26 -19.68
C ILE A 1 -16.66 -7.53 -18.65
N GLU A 2 -17.68 -8.17 -18.09
CA GLU A 2 -18.54 -7.55 -17.07
C GLU A 2 -17.79 -7.45 -15.73
N ALA A 3 -18.04 -6.36 -15.02
CA ALA A 3 -17.53 -6.20 -13.66
C ALA A 3 -18.28 -7.14 -12.71
N MET A 4 -17.57 -8.08 -12.10
CA MET A 4 -18.11 -9.04 -11.14
C MET A 4 -17.39 -8.88 -9.80
N LEU A 5 -18.17 -8.81 -8.70
CA LEU A 5 -17.66 -8.67 -7.35
C LEU A 5 -18.24 -9.78 -6.46
N PRO A 6 -17.50 -10.87 -6.19
CA PRO A 6 -17.96 -11.93 -5.29
C PRO A 6 -17.97 -11.43 -3.83
N VAL A 7 -18.99 -11.84 -3.07
CA VAL A 7 -19.14 -11.48 -1.64
C VAL A 7 -19.20 -12.75 -0.81
N VAL A 8 -18.30 -12.84 0.19
CA VAL A 8 -18.24 -13.97 1.13
C VAL A 8 -18.64 -13.49 2.52
N ARG A 9 -19.68 -14.10 3.10
CA ARG A 9 -20.09 -13.81 4.48
C ARG A 9 -19.15 -14.49 5.47
N VAL A 10 -18.70 -13.74 6.46
CA VAL A 10 -17.89 -14.21 7.60
C VAL A 10 -18.63 -13.97 8.92
N LYS A 11 -18.24 -14.68 9.97
CA LYS A 11 -18.90 -14.59 11.29
C LYS A 11 -18.51 -13.34 12.07
N ASN A 12 -17.23 -12.96 12.02
CA ASN A 12 -16.66 -11.83 12.75
C ASN A 12 -15.48 -11.23 11.97
N VAL A 13 -14.93 -10.13 12.49
CA VAL A 13 -13.87 -9.35 11.82
C VAL A 13 -12.57 -10.14 11.74
N GLU A 14 -12.23 -10.89 12.79
CA GLU A 14 -11.02 -11.70 12.85
C GLU A 14 -11.01 -12.77 11.76
N GLN A 15 -12.13 -13.49 11.59
CA GLN A 15 -12.31 -14.43 10.48
C GLN A 15 -12.28 -13.72 9.12
N GLY A 16 -12.84 -12.51 9.05
CA GLY A 16 -12.77 -11.66 7.87
C GLY A 16 -11.34 -11.34 7.45
N VAL A 17 -10.49 -10.96 8.40
CA VAL A 17 -9.06 -10.68 8.17
C VAL A 17 -8.31 -11.93 7.74
N GLU A 18 -8.58 -13.09 8.37
CA GLU A 18 -7.98 -14.37 7.98
C GLU A 18 -8.34 -14.75 6.52
N PHE A 19 -9.61 -14.61 6.16
CA PHE A 19 -10.09 -14.94 4.81
C PHE A 19 -9.54 -13.95 3.79
N ALA A 20 -9.51 -12.66 4.12
CA ALA A 20 -8.90 -11.64 3.27
C ALA A 20 -7.42 -11.95 3.01
N LYS A 21 -6.65 -12.31 4.05
CA LYS A 21 -5.25 -12.70 3.91
C LYS A 21 -5.08 -13.93 3.02
N ARG A 22 -5.96 -14.92 3.13
CA ARG A 22 -5.94 -16.12 2.25
C ARG A 22 -6.25 -15.76 0.80
N SER A 23 -7.25 -14.90 0.56
CA SER A 23 -7.65 -14.44 -0.78
C SER A 23 -6.63 -13.51 -1.43
N GLU A 24 -5.80 -12.84 -0.64
CA GLU A 24 -4.70 -11.99 -1.14
C GLU A 24 -3.54 -12.83 -1.70
N HIS A 25 -3.47 -14.12 -1.37
CA HIS A 25 -2.42 -15.07 -1.80
C HIS A 25 -0.99 -14.70 -1.36
N GLY A 26 -0.82 -13.70 -0.49
CA GLY A 26 0.49 -13.25 -0.03
C GLY A 26 1.24 -12.41 -1.05
N TYR A 27 0.56 -11.84 -2.04
CA TYR A 27 1.15 -10.89 -2.98
C TYR A 27 1.55 -9.58 -2.30
N LYS A 28 0.96 -9.27 -1.15
CA LYS A 28 1.14 -8.02 -0.40
C LYS A 28 0.91 -6.77 -1.25
N HIS A 29 0.05 -6.84 -2.27
CA HIS A 29 -0.10 -5.75 -3.23
C HIS A 29 -1.07 -4.69 -2.74
N SER A 30 -2.33 -5.07 -2.49
CA SER A 30 -3.37 -4.11 -2.11
C SER A 30 -4.47 -4.77 -1.28
N ALA A 31 -4.97 -4.03 -0.30
CA ALA A 31 -6.18 -4.39 0.42
C ALA A 31 -7.00 -3.15 0.80
N ILE A 32 -8.31 -3.34 0.97
CA ILE A 32 -9.25 -2.29 1.34
C ILE A 32 -10.07 -2.75 2.55
N ILE A 33 -10.30 -1.85 3.50
CA ILE A 33 -11.20 -2.06 4.63
C ILE A 33 -12.25 -0.94 4.72
N HIS A 34 -13.49 -1.32 5.03
CA HIS A 34 -14.53 -0.40 5.46
C HIS A 34 -14.87 -0.68 6.93
N SER A 35 -14.55 0.26 7.83
CA SER A 35 -14.73 0.15 9.28
C SER A 35 -14.79 1.54 9.90
N LEU A 36 -15.42 1.70 11.06
CA LEU A 36 -15.24 2.91 11.89
C LEU A 36 -14.37 2.64 13.13
N ASN A 37 -14.11 1.36 13.43
CA ASN A 37 -13.23 0.96 14.53
C ASN A 37 -11.77 0.97 14.06
N VAL A 38 -10.94 1.79 14.71
CA VAL A 38 -9.51 1.94 14.43
C VAL A 38 -8.74 0.66 14.74
N ASP A 39 -9.08 -0.06 15.82
CA ASP A 39 -8.40 -1.30 16.20
C ASP A 39 -8.55 -2.38 15.13
N HIS A 40 -9.73 -2.48 14.51
CA HIS A 40 -9.97 -3.39 13.40
C HIS A 40 -9.13 -3.01 12.17
N MET A 41 -9.02 -1.72 11.85
CA MET A 41 -8.18 -1.25 10.74
C MET A 41 -6.71 -1.56 11.00
N THR A 42 -6.23 -1.31 12.21
CA THR A 42 -4.85 -1.57 12.60
C THR A 42 -4.54 -3.05 12.60
N MET A 43 -5.46 -3.89 13.08
CA MET A 43 -5.33 -5.35 13.04
C MET A 43 -5.20 -5.84 11.59
N MET A 44 -6.11 -5.43 10.70
CA MET A 44 -6.10 -5.84 9.30
C MET A 44 -4.85 -5.35 8.57
N ALA A 45 -4.46 -4.08 8.77
CA ALA A 45 -3.27 -3.50 8.14
C ALA A 45 -2.00 -4.29 8.50
N ARG A 46 -1.82 -4.62 9.78
CA ARG A 46 -0.67 -5.41 10.25
C ARG A 46 -0.70 -6.85 9.75
N ALA A 47 -1.89 -7.45 9.65
CA ALA A 47 -2.03 -8.85 9.26
C ALA A 47 -1.77 -9.09 7.76
N LEU A 48 -2.20 -8.15 6.91
CA LEU A 48 -2.08 -8.25 5.45
C LEU A 48 -0.76 -7.68 4.92
N ASP A 49 -0.18 -6.66 5.56
CA ASP A 49 1.14 -6.11 5.20
C ASP A 49 1.25 -5.73 3.71
N THR A 50 0.20 -5.10 3.17
CA THR A 50 0.11 -4.74 1.76
C THR A 50 0.75 -3.38 1.46
N THR A 51 1.31 -3.23 0.25
CA THR A 51 1.88 -1.97 -0.26
C THR A 51 0.85 -0.83 -0.26
N LEU A 52 -0.37 -1.13 -0.71
CA LEU A 52 -1.52 -0.22 -0.62
C LEU A 52 -2.52 -0.74 0.41
N PHE A 53 -2.91 0.10 1.36
CA PHE A 53 -3.97 -0.20 2.32
C PHE A 53 -4.96 0.96 2.42
N VAL A 54 -6.11 0.80 1.78
CA VAL A 54 -7.15 1.84 1.72
C VAL A 54 -8.20 1.63 2.81
N LYS A 55 -8.60 2.71 3.48
CA LYS A 55 -9.59 2.69 4.56
C LYS A 55 -10.77 3.58 4.17
N ASN A 56 -11.98 3.04 4.20
CA ASN A 56 -13.23 3.77 3.98
C ASN A 56 -13.30 4.54 2.65
N GLY A 57 -12.64 4.04 1.60
CA GLY A 57 -12.60 4.67 0.28
C GLY A 57 -12.50 3.66 -0.84
N PRO A 58 -12.69 4.08 -2.11
CA PRO A 58 -12.51 3.22 -3.27
C PRO A 58 -11.03 2.82 -3.41
N SER A 59 -10.75 1.69 -4.03
CA SER A 59 -9.37 1.17 -4.22
C SER A 59 -8.42 2.19 -4.87
N VAL A 60 -8.92 2.99 -5.81
CA VAL A 60 -8.17 4.01 -6.53
C VAL A 60 -7.71 5.19 -5.65
N ALA A 61 -8.29 5.35 -4.46
CA ALA A 61 -7.84 6.36 -3.50
C ALA A 61 -6.39 6.11 -3.05
N GLY A 62 -5.92 4.86 -3.09
CA GLY A 62 -4.52 4.53 -2.85
C GLY A 62 -3.54 5.05 -3.92
N LEU A 63 -4.04 5.60 -5.03
CA LEU A 63 -3.27 6.16 -6.14
C LEU A 63 -3.43 7.69 -6.25
N GLY A 64 -3.87 8.36 -5.19
CA GLY A 64 -4.10 9.80 -5.21
C GLY A 64 -5.40 10.22 -5.92
N LEU A 65 -6.25 9.28 -6.34
CA LEU A 65 -7.54 9.57 -6.98
C LEU A 65 -8.66 9.58 -5.94
N GLY A 66 -8.82 10.71 -5.25
CA GLY A 66 -9.78 10.86 -4.13
C GLY A 66 -9.23 10.45 -2.77
N GLY A 67 -7.91 10.25 -2.67
CA GLY A 67 -7.15 10.14 -1.43
C GLY A 67 -5.90 11.02 -1.52
N GLU A 68 -5.28 11.32 -0.38
CA GLU A 68 -4.02 12.05 -0.32
C GLU A 68 -2.86 11.22 -0.91
N GLY A 69 -1.91 11.90 -1.57
CA GLY A 69 -0.73 11.27 -2.17
C GLY A 69 -0.53 11.60 -3.64
N TYR A 70 0.42 10.93 -4.28
CA TYR A 70 0.73 11.09 -5.71
C TYR A 70 0.25 9.90 -6.52
N LEU A 71 -0.01 10.13 -7.81
CA LEU A 71 -0.41 9.11 -8.77
C LEU A 71 0.78 8.37 -9.36
N SER A 72 0.69 7.04 -9.42
CA SER A 72 1.50 6.18 -10.29
C SER A 72 0.70 4.94 -10.69
N TYR A 73 0.94 4.45 -11.90
CA TYR A 73 0.40 3.17 -12.39
C TYR A 73 1.39 2.00 -12.23
N SER A 74 2.59 2.27 -11.71
CA SER A 74 3.58 1.26 -11.37
C SER A 74 3.69 1.16 -9.85
N ILE A 75 3.31 -0.01 -9.32
CA ILE A 75 3.35 -0.33 -7.90
C ILE A 75 4.32 -1.51 -7.74
N ALA A 76 5.55 -1.20 -7.34
CA ALA A 76 6.66 -2.13 -7.23
C ALA A 76 6.62 -2.87 -5.89
N THR A 77 5.63 -3.75 -5.72
CA THR A 77 5.42 -4.51 -4.47
C THR A 77 6.55 -5.51 -4.21
N THR A 78 6.92 -6.31 -5.21
CA THR A 78 7.89 -7.42 -5.05
C THR A 78 9.29 -6.94 -4.76
N THR A 79 9.70 -5.82 -5.34
CA THR A 79 11.03 -5.21 -5.17
C THR A 79 11.07 -4.18 -4.03
N GLY A 80 9.91 -3.73 -3.54
CA GLY A 80 9.77 -2.98 -2.29
C GLY A 80 9.80 -1.46 -2.44
N GLU A 81 9.89 -0.92 -3.65
CA GLU A 81 9.88 0.54 -3.88
C GLU A 81 8.48 1.16 -3.71
N GLY A 82 7.43 0.34 -3.67
CA GLY A 82 6.07 0.78 -3.46
C GLY A 82 5.50 1.54 -4.66
N ILE A 83 4.78 2.63 -4.42
CA ILE A 83 4.28 3.48 -5.51
C ILE A 83 5.48 4.20 -6.14
N THR A 84 5.80 3.91 -7.39
CA THR A 84 7.03 4.44 -8.00
C THR A 84 6.97 5.95 -8.19
N THR A 85 8.10 6.63 -7.99
CA THR A 85 8.30 8.06 -8.27
C THR A 85 9.43 8.24 -9.27
N PRO A 86 9.68 9.45 -9.80
CA PRO A 86 10.90 9.71 -10.56
C PRO A 86 12.18 9.30 -9.81
N GLN A 87 12.21 9.40 -8.47
CA GLN A 87 13.37 8.98 -7.67
C GLN A 87 13.65 7.48 -7.78
N THR A 88 12.61 6.66 -7.90
CA THR A 88 12.70 5.19 -8.07
C THR A 88 13.53 4.80 -9.30
N PHE A 89 13.55 5.67 -10.33
CA PHE A 89 14.27 5.42 -11.59
C PHE A 89 15.61 6.16 -11.68
N THR A 90 16.13 6.68 -10.56
CA THR A 90 17.40 7.42 -10.51
C THR A 90 18.41 6.76 -9.58
N ARG A 91 19.70 6.93 -9.88
CA ARG A 91 20.78 6.48 -9.01
C ARG A 91 21.13 7.55 -7.99
N THR A 92 21.02 7.23 -6.70
CA THR A 92 21.57 8.08 -5.64
C THR A 92 23.09 8.10 -5.75
N ARG A 93 23.69 9.30 -5.87
CA ARG A 93 25.14 9.50 -5.94
C ARG A 93 25.61 10.29 -4.72
N ARG A 94 26.63 9.77 -4.03
CA ARG A 94 27.34 10.50 -2.97
C ARG A 94 28.59 11.14 -3.57
N CYS A 95 28.75 12.45 -3.38
CA CYS A 95 29.95 13.20 -3.75
C CYS A 95 30.54 13.81 -2.49
N VAL A 96 31.85 13.66 -2.29
CA VAL A 96 32.57 14.19 -1.14
C VAL A 96 33.68 15.09 -1.66
N MET A 97 33.73 16.32 -1.17
CA MET A 97 34.88 17.19 -1.37
C MET A 97 35.80 17.08 -0.16
N VAL A 98 36.99 16.53 -0.37
CA VAL A 98 38.01 16.38 0.67
C VAL A 98 38.81 17.70 0.77
N ASP A 99 39.08 18.13 1.99
CA ASP A 99 39.88 19.32 2.34
C ASP A 99 39.40 20.69 1.82
N ASN A 100 38.22 20.77 1.20
CA ASN A 100 37.65 22.01 0.63
C ASN A 100 36.13 22.13 0.88
N LEU A 101 35.56 23.31 0.58
CA LEU A 101 34.15 23.67 0.83
C LEU A 101 33.69 23.52 2.30
N ARG A 102 34.64 23.59 3.25
CA ARG A 102 34.36 23.81 4.66
C ARG A 102 34.47 25.31 4.95
N ILE A 103 33.33 25.99 5.00
CA ILE A 103 33.22 27.46 5.10
C ILE A 103 33.39 28.03 6.53
N TYR A 104 33.88 27.23 7.48
CA TYR A 104 34.29 27.65 8.82
C TYR A 104 35.50 26.84 9.32
#